data_AF-A0A2V9BBD4-F1
#
_entry.id   AF-A0A2V9BBD4-F1
#
_cell.length_a   1.000
_cell.length_b   1.000
_cell.length_c   1.000
_cell.angle_alpha   90.00
_cell.angle_beta   90.00
_cell.angle_gamma   90.00
#
_symmetry.space_group_name_H-M   'P 1'
#
loop_
_entity.id
_entity.type
_entity.pdbx_description
1 polymer ?
#
loop_
_entity_poly.entity_id
_entity_poly.type
_entity_poly.pdbx_seq_one_letter_code
_entity_poly.pdbx_strand_id
1 'polypeptide(L)'
;ALLTGIGTILADDPLLTDRSSLPRRRRLLRVILDARLRLSPKARIVKCADNDLVVFTGASLKSPKAKKLQDAGVEVANARSKHGLLDLKSILKELGQREILNVLLEAGPRLNGSTLTAELVDRLFLFYAP
;
A
#
# COMPACT_ATOMS: atom_id res chain seq x y z
N ALA A 1 1.91 -7.36 6.31
CA ALA A 1 1.96 -5.99 5.77
C ALA A 1 0.65 -5.28 6.08
N LEU A 2 0.66 -3.95 6.01
CA LEU A 2 -0.54 -3.12 5.98
C LEU A 2 -0.67 -2.56 4.57
N LEU A 3 -1.81 -2.76 3.93
CA LEU A 3 -2.06 -2.32 2.55
C LEU A 3 -3.20 -1.31 2.52
N THR A 4 -3.00 -0.22 1.78
CA THR A 4 -4.04 0.77 1.52
C THR A 4 -4.01 1.28 0.08
N GLY A 5 -5.08 1.97 -0.32
CA GLY A 5 -5.11 2.70 -1.58
C GLY A 5 -4.62 4.13 -1.40
N ILE A 6 -4.06 4.70 -2.47
CA ILE A 6 -3.67 6.12 -2.52
C ILE A 6 -4.79 7.09 -2.14
N GLY A 7 -6.07 6.72 -2.33
CA GLY A 7 -7.21 7.56 -1.95
C GLY A 7 -7.22 7.90 -0.46
N THR A 8 -6.98 6.91 0.40
CA THR A 8 -6.87 7.08 1.85
C THR A 8 -5.69 7.97 2.22
N ILE A 9 -4.54 7.80 1.56
CA ILE A 9 -3.37 8.66 1.79
C ILE A 9 -3.65 10.12 1.43
N LEU A 10 -4.34 10.36 0.31
CA LEU A 10 -4.67 11.72 -0.13
C LEU A 10 -5.72 12.40 0.76
N ALA A 11 -6.63 11.63 1.35
CA ALA A 11 -7.67 12.15 2.24
C ALA A 11 -7.14 12.43 3.65
N ASP A 12 -6.39 11.50 4.22
CA ASP A 12 -6.09 11.48 5.66
C ASP A 12 -4.61 11.68 5.99
N ASP A 13 -3.72 11.59 4.98
CA ASP A 13 -2.25 11.60 5.12
C ASP A 13 -1.73 10.76 6.31
N PRO A 14 -2.19 9.50 6.49
CA PRO A 14 -1.91 8.73 7.70
C PRO A 14 -0.46 8.23 7.73
N LEU A 15 0.05 7.88 8.91
CA LEU A 15 1.38 7.27 9.07
C LEU A 15 1.38 5.77 8.80
N LEU A 16 0.27 5.09 9.10
CA LEU A 16 0.09 3.63 9.01
C LEU A 16 1.14 2.82 9.78
N THR A 17 1.57 3.33 10.94
CA THR A 17 2.57 2.71 11.81
C THR A 17 1.93 1.85 12.89
N ASP A 18 2.65 0.82 13.31
CA ASP A 18 2.34 0.09 14.54
C ASP A 18 2.65 0.95 15.76
N ARG A 19 1.66 1.09 16.66
CA ARG A 19 1.73 1.89 17.89
C ARG A 19 1.52 1.05 19.15
N SER A 20 1.55 -0.27 19.03
CA SER A 20 1.31 -1.21 20.14
C SER A 20 2.46 -1.26 21.15
N SER A 21 3.66 -0.77 20.80
CA SER A 21 4.89 -0.91 21.59
C SER A 21 5.28 -2.37 21.88
N LEU A 22 4.69 -3.34 21.18
CA LEU A 22 5.01 -4.76 21.31
C LEU A 22 6.17 -5.14 20.38
N PRO A 23 7.03 -6.09 20.79
CA PRO A 23 8.09 -6.57 19.92
C PRO A 23 7.51 -7.26 18.68
N ARG A 24 8.04 -6.92 17.50
CA ARG A 24 7.71 -7.60 16.24
C ARG A 24 8.88 -8.43 15.76
N ARG A 25 8.61 -9.65 15.31
CA ARG A 25 9.61 -10.49 14.63
C ARG A 25 10.12 -9.86 13.33
N ARG A 26 9.27 -9.10 12.63
CA ARG A 26 9.59 -8.37 11.39
C ARG A 26 8.96 -6.99 11.43
N ARG A 27 9.63 -6.00 10.84
CA ARG A 27 9.08 -4.64 10.63
C ARG A 27 7.77 -4.71 9.84
N LEU A 28 6.86 -3.78 10.13
CA LEU A 28 5.59 -3.68 9.42
C LEU A 28 5.81 -3.06 8.04
N LEU A 29 5.79 -3.88 6.99
CA LEU A 29 5.76 -3.38 5.62
C LEU A 29 4.43 -2.65 5.37
N ARG A 30 4.51 -1.40 4.95
CA ARG A 30 3.41 -0.53 4.52
C ARG A 30 3.36 -0.51 3.00
N VAL A 31 2.19 -0.80 2.43
CA VAL A 31 1.97 -0.97 0.99
C VAL A 31 0.94 0.04 0.52
N ILE A 32 1.29 0.86 -0.47
CA ILE A 32 0.37 1.80 -1.10
C ILE A 32 0.09 1.36 -2.53
N LEU A 33 -1.19 1.24 -2.87
CA LEU A 33 -1.63 1.05 -4.25
C LEU A 33 -1.89 2.39 -4.93
N ASP A 34 -1.06 2.75 -5.89
CA ASP A 34 -1.11 4.03 -6.59
C ASP A 34 -0.84 3.89 -8.09
N ALA A 35 -1.87 3.49 -8.83
CA ALA A 35 -1.77 3.21 -10.26
C ALA A 35 -1.17 4.34 -11.10
N ARG A 36 -1.32 5.61 -10.67
CA ARG A 36 -0.86 6.81 -11.40
C ARG A 36 0.26 7.56 -10.68
N LEU A 37 0.81 6.98 -9.62
CA LEU A 37 1.89 7.56 -8.82
C LEU A 37 1.56 9.00 -8.34
N ARG A 38 0.37 9.18 -7.77
CA ARG A 38 -0.11 10.44 -7.19
C ARG A 38 0.53 10.77 -5.83
N LEU A 39 1.10 9.80 -5.11
CA LEU A 39 1.75 9.99 -3.81
C LEU A 39 2.74 11.16 -3.84
N SER A 40 2.59 12.07 -2.88
CA SER A 40 3.47 13.22 -2.74
C SER A 40 4.73 12.80 -1.97
N PRO A 41 5.95 13.17 -2.43
CA PRO A 41 7.16 13.02 -1.63
C PRO A 41 7.13 13.78 -0.29
N LYS A 42 6.18 14.71 -0.12
CA LYS A 42 5.99 15.47 1.12
C LYS A 42 5.01 14.81 2.10
N ALA A 43 4.32 13.73 1.71
CA ALA A 43 3.35 13.04 2.57
C ALA A 43 4.00 12.53 3.84
N ARG A 44 3.26 12.51 4.97
CA ARG A 44 3.80 12.07 6.26
C ARG A 44 4.35 10.65 6.20
N ILE A 45 3.64 9.75 5.53
CA ILE A 45 4.06 8.35 5.33
C ILE A 45 5.40 8.22 4.60
N VAL A 46 5.70 9.13 3.67
CA VAL A 46 6.97 9.15 2.93
C VAL A 46 8.09 9.70 3.81
N LYS A 47 7.82 10.79 4.55
CA LYS A 47 8.82 11.40 5.44
C LYS A 47 9.25 10.48 6.60
N CYS A 48 8.37 9.58 7.03
CA CYS A 48 8.67 8.57 8.05
C CYS A 48 8.95 7.19 7.47
N ALA A 49 9.25 7.07 6.17
CA ALA A 49 9.68 5.82 5.57
C ALA A 49 11.05 5.41 6.15
N ASP A 50 11.17 4.16 6.58
CA ASP A 50 12.42 3.58 7.08
C ASP A 50 12.56 2.15 6.53
N ASN A 51 12.79 2.08 5.21
CA ASN A 51 12.89 0.83 4.44
C ASN A 51 11.68 -0.11 4.60
N ASP A 52 10.51 0.47 4.87
CA ASP A 52 9.29 -0.24 5.21
C ASP A 52 8.08 0.25 4.40
N LEU A 53 8.30 1.07 3.36
CA LEU A 53 7.26 1.61 2.50
C LEU A 53 7.48 1.20 1.05
N VAL A 54 6.50 0.51 0.47
CA VAL A 54 6.45 0.17 -0.95
C VAL A 54 5.22 0.75 -1.63
N VAL A 55 5.40 1.31 -2.83
CA VAL A 55 4.35 1.83 -3.69
C VAL A 55 4.27 0.97 -4.95
N PHE A 56 3.14 0.31 -5.13
CA PHE A 56 2.82 -0.35 -6.40
C PHE A 56 2.18 0.63 -7.36
N THR A 57 2.72 0.73 -8.56
CA THR A 57 2.24 1.66 -9.58
C THR A 57 2.21 1.03 -10.97
N GLY A 58 1.33 1.51 -11.85
CA GLY A 58 1.38 1.19 -13.28
C GLY A 58 2.12 2.25 -14.09
N ALA A 59 2.64 3.30 -13.44
CA ALA A 59 3.42 4.35 -14.08
C ALA A 59 4.88 3.93 -14.30
N SER A 60 5.58 4.63 -15.18
CA SER A 60 7.00 4.38 -15.42
C SER A 60 7.84 4.66 -14.17
N LEU A 61 8.67 3.68 -13.79
CA LEU A 61 9.66 3.81 -12.71
C LEU A 61 10.75 4.84 -13.03
N LYS A 62 10.93 5.19 -14.31
CA LYS A 62 11.88 6.22 -14.74
C LYS A 62 11.28 7.63 -14.70
N SER A 63 10.02 7.78 -14.29
CA SER A 63 9.40 9.10 -14.20
C SER A 63 10.10 9.97 -13.14
N PRO A 64 10.12 11.31 -13.32
CA PRO A 64 10.70 12.22 -12.32
C PRO A 64 10.09 12.06 -10.92
N LYS A 65 8.83 11.66 -10.86
CA LYS A 65 8.11 11.45 -9.60
C LYS A 65 8.50 10.15 -8.91
N ALA A 66 8.67 9.06 -9.66
CA ALA A 66 9.20 7.81 -9.13
C ALA A 66 10.60 8.01 -8.53
N LYS A 67 11.47 8.71 -9.26
CA LYS A 67 12.81 9.04 -8.78
C LYS A 67 12.78 9.82 -7.46
N LYS A 68 11.95 10.87 -7.36
CA LYS A 68 11.80 11.63 -6.11
C LYS A 68 11.30 10.80 -4.92
N LEU A 69 10.47 9.79 -5.15
CA LEU A 69 10.01 8.88 -4.08
C LEU A 69 11.13 7.91 -3.69
N GLN A 70 11.85 7.36 -4.66
CA GLN A 70 13.01 6.49 -4.44
C GLN A 70 14.13 7.22 -3.67
N ASP A 71 14.45 8.46 -4.07
CA ASP A 71 15.41 9.33 -3.38
C ASP A 71 14.99 9.63 -1.93
N ALA A 72 13.67 9.54 -1.63
CA ALA A 72 13.12 9.68 -0.28
C ALA A 72 13.03 8.34 0.49
N GLY A 73 13.66 7.28 0.00
CA GLY A 73 13.70 5.97 0.67
C GLY A 73 12.46 5.10 0.44
N VAL A 74 11.60 5.46 -0.51
CA VAL A 74 10.40 4.69 -0.86
C VAL A 74 10.71 3.67 -1.94
N GLU A 75 10.39 2.40 -1.70
CA GLU A 75 10.44 1.40 -2.76
C GLU A 75 9.29 1.65 -3.74
N VAL A 76 9.61 1.80 -5.03
CA VAL A 76 8.59 1.95 -6.09
C VAL A 76 8.64 0.73 -6.99
N ALA A 77 7.60 -0.08 -6.93
CA ALA A 77 7.48 -1.33 -7.68
C ALA A 77 6.44 -1.20 -8.80
N ASN A 78 6.74 -1.79 -9.96
CA ASN A 78 5.81 -1.81 -11.08
C ASN A 78 4.78 -2.91 -10.88
N ALA A 79 3.51 -2.61 -11.14
CA ALA A 79 2.41 -3.56 -11.09
C ALA A 79 1.61 -3.49 -12.39
N ARG A 80 1.12 -4.65 -12.83
CA ARG A 80 0.22 -4.70 -13.99
C ARG A 80 -1.01 -3.86 -13.71
N SER A 81 -1.40 -3.04 -14.67
CA SER A 81 -2.51 -2.11 -14.56
C SER A 81 -3.41 -2.21 -15.79
N LYS A 82 -4.73 -2.23 -15.58
CA LYS A 82 -5.72 -2.19 -16.65
C LYS A 82 -6.79 -1.16 -16.30
N HIS A 83 -7.06 -0.22 -17.21
CA HIS A 83 -8.00 0.90 -16.99
C HIS A 83 -7.74 1.69 -15.69
N GLY A 84 -6.47 1.82 -15.28
CA GLY A 84 -6.09 2.53 -14.06
C GLY A 84 -6.34 1.76 -12.75
N LEU A 85 -6.63 0.46 -12.83
CA LEU A 85 -6.72 -0.46 -11.70
C LEU A 85 -5.51 -1.40 -11.71
N LEU A 86 -4.88 -1.58 -10.55
CA LEU A 86 -3.77 -2.51 -10.40
C LEU A 86 -4.28 -3.94 -10.24
N ASP A 87 -3.53 -4.90 -10.78
CA ASP A 87 -3.77 -6.34 -10.63
C ASP A 87 -3.40 -6.79 -9.22
N LEU A 88 -4.40 -6.78 -8.33
CA LEU A 88 -4.25 -7.16 -6.93
C LEU A 88 -3.73 -8.58 -6.73
N LYS A 89 -4.12 -9.54 -7.57
CA LYS A 89 -3.64 -10.92 -7.48
C LYS A 89 -2.13 -11.00 -7.70
N SER A 90 -1.62 -10.25 -8.68
CA SER A 90 -0.17 -10.18 -8.92
C SER A 90 0.58 -9.53 -7.75
N ILE A 91 0.03 -8.46 -7.16
CA ILE A 91 0.64 -7.78 -6.02
C ILE A 91 0.67 -8.70 -4.79
N LEU A 92 -0.43 -9.39 -4.48
CA LEU A 92 -0.46 -10.34 -3.37
C LEU A 92 0.52 -11.50 -3.57
N LYS A 93 0.68 -11.98 -4.82
CA LYS A 93 1.69 -13.00 -5.16
C LYS A 93 3.11 -12.49 -4.92
N GLU A 94 3.42 -11.26 -5.30
CA GLU A 94 4.73 -10.64 -5.03
C GLU A 94 4.97 -10.48 -3.52
N LEU A 95 3.96 -10.02 -2.77
CA LEU A 95 4.06 -9.96 -1.31
C LEU A 95 4.31 -11.35 -0.70
N GLY A 96 3.69 -12.40 -1.23
CA GLY A 96 3.95 -13.78 -0.84
C GLY A 96 5.41 -14.22 -1.12
N GLN A 97 5.98 -13.81 -2.26
CA GLN A 97 7.40 -14.05 -2.58
C GLN A 97 8.36 -13.33 -1.63
N ARG A 98 7.93 -12.21 -1.03
CA ARG A 98 8.63 -11.50 0.06
C ARG A 98 8.35 -12.10 1.44
N GLU A 99 7.75 -13.29 1.50
CA GLU A 99 7.34 -14.00 2.71
C GLU A 99 6.36 -13.19 3.59
N ILE A 100 5.56 -12.32 2.97
CA ILE A 100 4.47 -11.62 3.64
C ILE A 100 3.21 -12.48 3.52
N LEU A 101 2.94 -13.25 4.56
CA LEU A 101 1.82 -14.21 4.59
C LEU A 101 0.49 -13.60 5.04
N ASN A 102 0.52 -12.43 5.68
CA ASN A 102 -0.67 -11.74 6.17
C ASN A 102 -0.65 -10.29 5.71
N VAL A 103 -1.77 -9.84 5.16
CA VAL A 103 -1.98 -8.45 4.75
C VAL A 103 -3.23 -7.93 5.45
N LEU A 104 -3.06 -6.88 6.25
CA LEU A 104 -4.19 -6.11 6.77
C LEU A 104 -4.56 -5.06 5.71
N LEU A 105 -5.77 -5.16 5.18
CA LEU A 105 -6.32 -4.19 4.25
C LEU A 105 -7.10 -3.12 5.01
N GLU A 106 -6.58 -1.90 5.07
CA GLU A 106 -7.27 -0.74 5.63
C GLU A 106 -7.37 0.32 4.53
N ALA A 107 -8.50 0.33 3.82
CA ALA A 107 -8.65 1.16 2.64
C ALA A 107 -10.08 1.70 2.48
N GLY A 108 -10.23 2.59 1.51
CA GLY A 108 -11.52 3.14 1.12
C GLY A 108 -12.43 2.15 0.37
N PRO A 109 -13.70 2.54 0.16
CA PRO A 109 -14.78 1.65 -0.32
C PRO A 109 -14.46 0.97 -1.64
N ARG A 110 -13.76 1.65 -2.57
CA ARG A 110 -13.41 1.09 -3.87
C ARG A 110 -12.47 -0.11 -3.76
N LEU A 111 -11.43 -0.01 -2.93
CA LEU A 111 -10.44 -1.08 -2.80
C LEU A 111 -11.03 -2.25 -2.00
N ASN A 112 -11.77 -1.96 -0.93
CA ASN A 112 -12.50 -2.98 -0.16
C ASN A 112 -13.50 -3.73 -1.05
N GLY A 113 -14.31 -3.01 -1.85
CA GLY A 113 -15.24 -3.63 -2.79
C GLY A 113 -14.54 -4.52 -3.81
N SER A 114 -13.47 -4.02 -4.45
CA SER A 114 -12.74 -4.82 -5.45
C SER A 114 -12.06 -6.07 -4.90
N THR A 115 -11.62 -6.05 -3.64
CA THR A 115 -10.96 -7.21 -3.00
C THR A 115 -11.99 -8.25 -2.57
N LEU A 116 -13.15 -7.81 -2.08
CA LEU A 116 -14.28 -8.69 -1.78
C LEU A 116 -14.83 -9.34 -3.05
N THR A 117 -15.10 -8.56 -4.12
CA THR A 117 -15.59 -9.11 -5.41
C THR A 117 -14.59 -10.07 -6.04
N ALA A 118 -13.29 -9.86 -5.82
CA ALA A 118 -12.24 -10.73 -6.35
C ALA A 118 -11.94 -11.97 -5.49
N GLU A 119 -12.70 -12.18 -4.40
CA GLU A 119 -12.53 -13.28 -3.45
C GLU A 119 -11.11 -13.36 -2.86
N LEU A 120 -10.53 -12.20 -2.53
CA LEU A 120 -9.16 -12.07 -1.99
C LEU A 120 -9.12 -11.86 -0.48
N VAL A 121 -10.26 -11.92 0.20
CA VAL A 121 -10.41 -11.59 1.62
C VAL A 121 -10.75 -12.86 2.39
N ASP A 122 -9.85 -13.31 3.25
CA ASP A 122 -10.08 -14.48 4.11
C ASP A 122 -10.89 -14.12 5.38
N ARG A 123 -10.71 -12.89 5.89
CA ARG A 123 -11.33 -12.43 7.14
C ARG A 123 -11.72 -10.97 7.04
N LEU A 124 -12.88 -10.65 7.60
CA LEU A 124 -13.42 -9.30 7.67
C LEU A 124 -13.58 -8.87 9.13
N PHE A 125 -13.09 -7.68 9.46
CA PHE A 125 -13.33 -7.02 10.73
C PHE A 125 -14.20 -5.80 10.47
N LEU A 126 -15.41 -5.79 11.02
CA LEU A 126 -16.35 -4.67 10.91
C LEU A 126 -16.46 -3.98 12.27
N PHE A 127 -16.20 -2.67 12.29
CA PHE A 127 -16.40 -1.82 13.44
C PHE A 127 -17.61 -0.92 13.15
N TYR A 128 -18.66 -1.07 13.95
CA TYR A 128 -19.90 -0.31 13.81
C TYR A 128 -20.08 0.62 15.02
N ALA A 129 -20.27 1.91 14.76
CA ALA A 129 -20.57 2.92 15.76
C ALA A 129 -22.10 3.20 15.76
N PRO A 130 -22.70 3.56 16.92
CA PRO A 130 -24.12 3.89 17.03
C PRO A 130 -24.52 5.13 16.22
#